data_AF-A0A1V5ZMT4-F1
#
_entry.id   AF-A0A1V5ZMT4-F1
#
_cell.length_a   1.000
_cell.length_b   1.000
_cell.length_c   1.000
_cell.angle_alpha   90.00
_cell.angle_beta   90.00
_cell.angle_gamma   90.00
#
_symmetry.space_group_name_H-M   'P 1'
#
loop_
_entity.id
_entity.type
_entity.pdbx_description
1 polymer ?
#
loop_
_entity_poly.entity_id
_entity_poly.type
_entity_poly.pdbx_seq_one_letter_code
_entity_poly.pdbx_strand_id
1 'polypeptide(L)' 'MILQKQKKGSKTIFLSATPAQYELDLSNQVVEQIIRPTGLLDPITYIYPKSVSFEDLETSLDLLIKKKLHLEGFLD' A
#
# COMPACT_ATOMS: atom_id res chain seq x y z
N MET A 1 0.41 7.65 16.75
CA MET A 1 0.92 7.62 18.14
C MET A 1 0.13 6.58 18.93
N ILE A 2 0.45 5.28 18.75
CA ILE A 2 -0.10 4.19 19.57
C ILE A 2 0.74 4.15 20.85
N LEU A 3 0.49 5.11 21.75
CA LEU A 3 1.13 5.11 23.07
C LEU A 3 0.40 4.13 23.97
N GLN A 4 1.07 3.01 24.24
CA GLN A 4 1.02 2.25 25.49
C GLN A 4 -0.36 1.77 25.99
N LYS A 5 -0.82 0.64 25.43
CA LYS A 5 -1.61 -0.34 26.21
C LYS A 5 -1.12 -1.77 25.97
N GLN A 6 0.19 -2.00 26.16
CA GLN A 6 0.69 -3.36 26.31
C GLN A 6 0.42 -3.81 27.75
N LYS A 7 -0.47 -4.79 27.91
CA LYS A 7 -0.76 -5.37 29.22
C LYS A 7 0.46 -6.18 29.68
N LYS A 8 0.99 -5.88 30.86
CA LYS A 8 2.17 -6.57 31.41
C LYS A 8 1.90 -8.09 31.47
N GLY A 9 2.71 -8.87 30.74
CA GLY A 9 2.60 -10.33 30.67
C GLY A 9 1.80 -10.89 29.48
N SER A 10 1.24 -10.07 28.60
CA SER A 10 0.63 -10.55 27.34
C SER A 10 1.64 -10.62 26.21
N LYS A 11 1.54 -11.66 25.35
CA LYS A 11 2.21 -11.68 24.05
C LYS A 11 1.42 -10.81 23.06
N THR A 12 2.11 -10.03 22.25
CA THR A 12 1.50 -9.17 21.23
C THR A 12 2.07 -9.49 19.86
N ILE A 13 1.21 -9.44 18.84
CA ILE A 13 1.59 -9.53 17.44
C ILE A 13 1.30 -8.16 16.82
N PHE A 14 2.32 -7.54 16.22
CA PHE A 14 2.15 -6.36 15.37
C PHE A 14 1.86 -6.82 13.94
N LEU A 15 0.85 -6.24 13.28
CA LEU A 15 0.45 -6.60 11.92
C LEU A 15 0.39 -5.33 11.07
N SER A 16 1.34 -5.20 10.14
CA SER A 16 1.43 -4.07 9.22
C SER A 16 2.17 -4.49 7.95
N ALA A 17 1.80 -3.90 6.80
CA ALA A 17 2.58 -4.02 5.58
C ALA A 17 3.84 -3.13 5.60
N THR A 18 3.84 -2.10 6.44
CA THR A 18 4.94 -1.13 6.62
C THR A 18 5.17 -0.91 8.11
N PRO A 19 5.84 -1.82 8.82
CA PRO A 19 6.05 -1.71 10.26
C PRO A 19 6.89 -0.47 10.60
N ALA A 20 6.43 0.31 11.58
CA ALA A 20 7.15 1.45 12.10
C ALA A 20 8.28 1.00 13.03
N GLN A 21 9.27 1.87 13.26
CA GLN A 21 10.44 1.56 14.11
C GLN A 21 10.04 1.04 15.50
N TYR A 22 9.00 1.60 16.11
CA TYR A 22 8.47 1.14 17.40
C TYR A 22 8.08 -0.35 17.40
N GLU A 23 7.45 -0.82 16.33
CA GLU A 23 7.01 -2.22 16.21
C GLU A 23 8.22 -3.13 16.02
N LEU A 24 9.21 -2.68 15.24
CA LEU A 24 10.46 -3.39 14.99
C LEU A 24 11.29 -3.54 16.27
N ASP A 25 11.47 -2.46 17.03
CA ASP A 25 12.28 -2.42 18.25
C ASP A 25 11.72 -3.33 19.37
N LEU A 26 10.40 -3.47 19.43
CA LEU A 26 9.73 -4.32 20.42
C LEU A 26 9.58 -5.78 19.99
N SER A 27 9.77 -6.08 18.71
CA SER A 27 9.56 -7.43 18.17
C SER A 27 10.82 -8.27 18.31
N ASN A 28 10.70 -9.45 18.94
CA ASN A 28 11.80 -10.42 18.95
C ASN A 28 12.01 -11.10 17.59
N GLN A 29 10.96 -11.16 16.78
CA GLN A 29 10.98 -11.79 15.45
C GLN A 29 10.03 -11.03 14.53
N VAL A 30 10.44 -10.87 13.27
CA VAL A 30 9.60 -10.40 12.18
C VAL A 30 9.28 -11.58 11.28
N VAL A 31 8.01 -11.74 10.92
CA VAL A 31 7.54 -12.74 9.96
C VAL A 31 6.88 -12.01 8.80
N GLU A 32 7.31 -12.31 7.57
CA GLU A 32 6.84 -11.64 6.37
C GLU A 32 5.89 -12.54 5.58
N GLN A 33 4.79 -11.98 5.11
CA GLN A 33 3.87 -12.62 4.17
C GLN A 33 3.88 -11.85 2.84
N ILE A 34 4.79 -12.23 1.95
CA ILE A 34 4.97 -11.56 0.64
C ILE A 34 4.05 -12.16 -0.43
N ILE A 35 3.88 -13.48 -0.44
CA ILE A 35 3.12 -14.18 -1.49
C ILE A 35 1.62 -14.01 -1.27
N ARG A 36 0.92 -13.52 -2.30
CA ARG A 36 -0.55 -13.42 -2.31
C ARG A 36 -1.15 -14.77 -2.73
N PRO A 37 -2.19 -15.28 -2.02
CA PRO A 37 -2.84 -16.53 -2.38
C PRO A 37 -3.43 -16.56 -3.81
N THR A 38 -3.78 -15.40 -4.35
CA THR A 38 -4.31 -15.24 -5.72
C THR A 38 -3.24 -15.22 -6.80
N GLY A 39 -1.96 -15.13 -6.44
CA GLY A 39 -0.86 -14.95 -7.39
C GLY A 39 -0.72 -13.52 -7.95
N LEU A 40 -1.44 -12.54 -7.41
CA LEU A 40 -1.30 -11.13 -7.82
C LEU A 40 0.11 -10.61 -7.52
N LEU A 41 0.77 -10.08 -8.56
CA LEU A 41 2.05 -9.41 -8.46
C LEU A 41 1.90 -7.96 -8.02
N ASP A 42 2.96 -7.38 -7.46
CA ASP A 42 3.03 -5.94 -7.23
C ASP A 42 2.99 -5.18 -8.56
N PRO A 43 2.37 -3.98 -8.60
CA PRO A 43 2.28 -3.21 -9.82
C PRO A 43 3.64 -2.68 -10.27
N ILE A 44 3.78 -2.45 -11.57
CA ILE A 44 4.95 -1.78 -12.15
C ILE A 44 4.83 -0.27 -11.86
N THR A 45 5.89 0.32 -11.31
CA THR A 45 5.96 1.76 -11.01
C THR A 45 6.72 2.50 -12.12
N TYR A 46 6.18 3.62 -12.57
CA TYR A 46 6.81 4.52 -13.54
C TYR A 46 7.12 5.87 -12.90
N ILE A 47 8.30 6.44 -13.20
CA ILE A 47 8.71 7.76 -12.73
C ILE A 47 8.68 8.72 -13.93
N TYR A 48 7.94 9.81 -13.79
CA TYR A 48 7.84 10.86 -14.80
C TYR A 48 8.57 12.13 -14.33
N PRO A 49 9.15 12.93 -15.24
CA PRO A 49 9.74 14.21 -14.87
C PRO A 49 8.66 15.18 -14.37
N LYS A 50 9.04 16.10 -13.48
CA LYS A 50 8.11 17.11 -12.92
C LYS A 50 7.44 17.99 -13.98
N SER A 51 8.03 18.11 -15.16
CA SER A 51 7.48 18.89 -16.27
C SER A 51 6.22 18.29 -16.89
N VAL A 52 5.92 17.02 -16.61
CA VAL A 52 4.67 16.38 -17.00
C VAL A 52 3.53 17.06 -16.27
N SER A 53 2.51 17.50 -17.00
CA SER A 53 1.39 18.25 -16.43
C SER A 53 0.34 17.30 -15.87
N PHE A 54 -0.63 17.85 -15.13
CA PHE A 54 -1.74 17.04 -14.61
C PHE A 54 -2.60 16.48 -15.74
N GLU A 55 -2.72 17.22 -16.84
CA GLU A 55 -3.48 16.82 -18.04
C GLU A 55 -2.87 15.59 -18.73
N ASP A 56 -1.55 15.42 -18.68
CA ASP A 56 -0.88 14.22 -19.19
C ASP A 56 -1.27 12.98 -18.37
N LEU A 57 -1.46 13.14 -17.06
CA LEU A 57 -1.95 12.07 -16.19
C LEU A 57 -3.40 11.74 -16.53
N GLU A 58 -4.29 12.73 -16.66
CA GLU A 58 -5.69 12.51 -17.04
C GLU A 58 -5.80 11.75 -18.37
N THR A 59 -5.04 12.17 -19.38
CA THR A 59 -5.01 11.49 -20.69
C THR A 59 -4.58 10.03 -20.57
N SER A 60 -3.69 9.71 -19.62
CA SER A 60 -3.26 8.31 -19.37
C SER A 60 -4.37 7.43 -18.77
N LEU A 61 -5.35 8.02 -18.08
CA LEU A 61 -6.47 7.29 -17.48
C LEU A 61 -7.46 6.76 -18.52
N ASP A 62 -7.59 7.40 -19.69
CA ASP A 62 -8.53 6.99 -20.75
C ASP A 62 -8.34 5.52 -21.16
N LEU A 63 -7.09 5.04 -21.16
CA LEU A 63 -6.76 3.65 -21.48
C LEU A 63 -7.27 2.67 -20.40
N LEU A 64 -7.29 3.10 -19.14
CA LEU A 64 -7.76 2.31 -18.00
C LEU A 64 -9.29 2.26 -17.97
N ILE A 65 -9.96 3.38 -18.22
CA ILE A 65 -11.43 3.48 -18.28
C ILE A 65 -11.97 2.57 -19.37
N LYS A 66 -11.38 2.61 -20.58
CA LYS A 66 -11.76 1.72 -21.69
C LYS A 66 -11.64 0.23 -21.33
N LYS A 67 -10.67 -0.14 -20.50
CA LYS A 67 -10.50 -1.53 -20.01
C LYS A 67 -11.43 -1.87 -18.84
N LYS A 68 -11.87 -0.87 -18.08
CA LYS A 68 -12.64 -1.02 -16.84
C LYS A 68 -13.72 0.06 -16.75
N LEU A 69 -14.80 -0.13 -17.53
CA LEU A 69 -15.92 0.82 -17.62
C LEU A 69 -16.56 1.17 -16.26
N HIS A 70 -16.50 0.28 -15.27
CA HIS A 70 -17.01 0.56 -13.92
C HIS A 70 -16.27 1.67 -13.17
N LEU A 71 -15.13 2.15 -13.69
CA LEU A 71 -14.38 3.26 -13.09
C LEU A 71 -14.93 4.63 -13.48
N GLU A 72 -15.82 4.73 -14.48
CA GLU A 72 -16.37 6.01 -14.95
C GLU A 72 -17.09 6.80 -13.84
N GLY A 73 -17.81 6.12 -12.95
CA GLY A 73 -18.54 6.76 -11.85
C GLY A 73 -17.68 7.28 -10.69
N PHE A 74 -16.36 7.26 -10.81
CA PHE A 74 -15.43 7.78 -9.79
C PHE A 74 -14.65 9.02 -10.28
N LEU A 75 -14.95 9.54 -11.47
CA LEU A 75 -14.23 10.63 -12.13
C LEU A 75 -14.96 11.98 -12.08
N ASP A 76 -16.04 12.08 -11.31
CA ASP A 76 -16.83 13.30 -11.09
C ASP A 76 -16.12 14.31 -10.16
#